data_AF-A0A9E0WPM9-F1
#
_entry.id   AF-A0A9E0WPM9-F1
#
_cell.length_a   1.000
_cell.length_b   1.000
_cell.length_c   1.000
_cell.angle_alpha   90.00
_cell.angle_beta   90.00
_cell.angle_gamma   90.00
#
_symmetry.space_group_name_H-M   'P 1'
#
loop_
_entity.id
_entity.type
_entity.pdbx_description
1 polymer ?
#
loop_
_entity_poly.entity_id
_entity_poly.type
_entity_poly.pdbx_seq_one_letter_code
_entity_poly.pdbx_strand_id
1 'polypeptide(L)'
;MKFRYSESKNAKLQKERGIGFEEIIEAIQNGNVFQTEHPNPAKYPNQKIAHVELKGTIYVVPYVSEPDGTFFLKTLYPSRKAAKKYTKAHTSYFINFFAL
;
A
#
# COMPACT_ATOMS: atom_id res chain seq x y z
N MET A 1 13.38 4.13 4.11
CA MET A 1 12.82 3.09 3.23
C MET A 1 13.01 3.47 1.77
N LYS A 2 13.22 2.49 0.88
CA LYS A 2 13.32 2.72 -0.57
C LYS A 2 12.08 2.18 -1.27
N PHE A 3 11.55 2.93 -2.22
CA PHE A 3 10.40 2.53 -3.02
C PHE A 3 10.75 2.59 -4.51
N ARG A 4 10.20 1.65 -5.26
CA ARG A 4 10.28 1.65 -6.73
C ARG A 4 8.93 1.28 -7.30
N TYR A 5 8.59 1.89 -8.41
CA TYR A 5 7.41 1.57 -9.20
C TYR A 5 7.72 1.78 -10.69
N SER A 6 6.81 1.35 -11.55
CA SER A 6 6.91 1.59 -12.99
C SER A 6 6.28 2.94 -13.32
N GLU A 7 7.04 3.84 -13.94
CA GLU A 7 6.56 5.18 -14.33
C GLU A 7 5.36 5.12 -15.27
N SER A 8 5.39 4.23 -16.27
CA SER A 8 4.27 4.05 -17.19
C SER A 8 2.99 3.58 -16.49
N LYS A 9 3.13 2.74 -15.46
CA LYS A 9 2.01 2.34 -14.62
C LYS A 9 1.54 3.47 -13.71
N ASN A 10 2.45 4.28 -13.17
CA ASN A 10 2.12 5.42 -12.35
C ASN A 10 1.29 6.45 -13.13
N ALA A 11 1.76 6.83 -14.32
CA ALA A 11 1.05 7.72 -15.23
C ALA A 11 -0.34 7.18 -15.59
N LYS A 12 -0.47 5.85 -15.79
CA LYS A 12 -1.76 5.21 -16.03
C LYS A 12 -2.71 5.33 -14.83
N LEU A 13 -2.22 5.08 -13.60
CA LEU A 13 -3.02 5.20 -12.39
C LEU A 13 -3.48 6.64 -12.15
N GLN A 14 -2.59 7.61 -12.34
CA GLN A 14 -2.94 9.03 -12.25
C GLN A 14 -4.03 9.41 -13.26
N LYS A 15 -3.88 8.97 -14.52
CA LYS A 15 -4.88 9.24 -15.57
C LYS A 15 -6.23 8.57 -15.31
N GLU A 16 -6.25 7.30 -14.89
CA GLU A 16 -7.48 6.51 -14.74
C GLU A 16 -8.17 6.71 -13.39
N ARG A 17 -7.42 7.04 -12.34
CA ARG A 17 -7.91 7.03 -10.95
C ARG A 17 -7.64 8.33 -10.20
N GLY A 18 -6.92 9.28 -10.79
CA GLY A 18 -6.58 10.56 -10.16
C GLY A 18 -5.61 10.43 -8.98
N ILE A 19 -4.87 9.32 -8.90
CA ILE A 19 -3.91 9.06 -7.82
C ILE A 19 -2.67 8.30 -8.32
N GLY A 20 -1.49 8.68 -7.82
CA GLY A 20 -0.21 8.05 -8.13
C GLY A 20 0.45 7.36 -6.93
N PHE A 21 1.63 6.80 -7.16
CA PHE A 21 2.43 6.17 -6.12
C PHE A 21 3.09 7.18 -5.18
N GLU A 22 3.34 8.40 -5.63
CA GLU A 22 3.96 9.46 -4.81
C GLU A 22 3.13 9.76 -3.55
N GLU A 23 1.83 10.04 -3.72
CA GLU A 23 0.91 10.30 -2.60
C GLU A 23 0.79 9.08 -1.65
N ILE A 24 0.85 7.86 -2.21
CA ILE A 24 0.82 6.63 -1.42
C ILE A 24 2.10 6.47 -0.60
N ILE A 25 3.26 6.76 -1.18
CA ILE A 25 4.56 6.67 -0.50
C ILE A 25 4.63 7.69 0.63
N GLU A 26 4.17 8.92 0.39
CA GLU A 26 4.09 9.95 1.44
C GLU A 26 3.20 9.47 2.61
N ALA A 27 2.02 8.92 2.33
CA ALA A 27 1.15 8.37 3.36
C ALA A 27 1.80 7.21 4.14
N ILE A 28 2.53 6.33 3.45
CA ILE A 28 3.31 5.25 4.08
C ILE A 28 4.38 5.83 5.01
N GLN A 29 5.13 6.83 4.55
CA GLN A 29 6.19 7.47 5.33
C GLN A 29 5.66 8.20 6.56
N ASN A 30 4.44 8.73 6.48
CA ASN A 30 3.72 9.33 7.61
C ASN A 30 3.11 8.30 8.57
N GLY A 31 3.36 7.00 8.35
CA GLY A 31 2.89 5.92 9.21
C GLY A 31 1.44 5.49 8.96
N ASN A 32 0.77 6.02 7.93
CA ASN A 32 -0.62 5.70 7.60
C ASN A 32 -0.76 4.38 6.86
N VAL A 33 -0.09 3.32 7.33
CA VAL A 33 -0.03 2.02 6.66
C VAL A 33 0.01 0.86 7.65
N PHE A 34 -0.57 -0.27 7.25
CA PHE A 34 -0.27 -1.57 7.83
C PHE A 34 -0.20 -2.65 6.73
N GLN A 35 0.47 -3.76 7.01
CA GLN A 35 0.69 -4.84 6.04
C GLN A 35 -0.11 -6.11 6.37
N THR A 36 -0.51 -6.84 5.34
CA THR A 36 -1.08 -8.19 5.45
C THR A 36 -0.51 -9.10 4.37
N GLU A 37 -0.53 -10.41 4.60
CA GLU A 37 -0.22 -11.40 3.57
C GLU A 37 -1.23 -11.33 2.40
N HIS A 38 -0.79 -11.72 1.21
CA HIS A 38 -1.68 -11.81 0.05
C HIS A 38 -2.69 -12.97 0.26
N PRO A 39 -4.01 -12.75 0.04
CA PRO A 39 -5.03 -13.78 0.31
C PRO A 39 -4.94 -15.00 -0.61
N ASN A 40 -4.21 -14.87 -1.72
CA ASN A 40 -3.91 -15.97 -2.64
C ASN A 40 -2.38 -16.06 -2.84
N PRO A 41 -1.64 -16.65 -1.88
CA PRO A 41 -0.19 -16.71 -1.94
C PRO A 41 0.30 -17.70 -3.00
N ALA A 42 -0.48 -18.73 -3.33
CA ALA A 42 -0.14 -19.69 -4.39
C ALA A 42 -0.05 -19.01 -5.77
N LYS A 43 -0.96 -18.07 -6.06
CA LYS A 43 -0.96 -17.31 -7.32
C LYS A 43 0.02 -16.13 -7.30
N TYR A 44 0.29 -15.56 -6.13
CA TYR A 44 1.14 -14.37 -5.98
C TYR A 44 2.20 -14.61 -4.91
N PRO A 45 3.16 -15.52 -5.17
CA PRO A 45 4.23 -15.81 -4.23
C PRO A 45 5.06 -14.55 -3.98
N ASN A 46 5.52 -14.37 -2.73
CA ASN A 46 6.36 -13.26 -2.29
C ASN A 46 5.72 -11.86 -2.41
N GLN A 47 4.42 -11.79 -2.69
CA GLN A 47 3.69 -10.53 -2.70
C GLN A 47 2.98 -10.33 -1.37
N LYS A 48 3.08 -9.12 -0.83
CA LYS A 48 2.34 -8.67 0.34
C LYS A 48 1.42 -7.51 -0.04
N ILE A 49 0.53 -7.17 0.88
CA ILE A 49 -0.42 -6.07 0.72
C ILE A 49 -0.15 -5.01 1.78
N ALA A 50 0.10 -3.78 1.35
CA ALA A 50 0.00 -2.60 2.20
C ALA A 50 -1.42 -2.03 2.10
N HIS A 51 -2.02 -1.73 3.25
CA HIS A 51 -3.27 -0.99 3.36
C HIS A 51 -2.93 0.41 3.83
N VAL A 52 -3.09 1.39 2.96
CA VAL A 52 -2.64 2.77 3.17
C VAL A 52 -3.85 3.66 3.32
N GLU A 53 -3.97 4.37 4.43
CA GLU A 53 -5.02 5.37 4.61
C GLU A 53 -4.59 6.69 3.99
N LEU A 54 -5.43 7.21 3.10
CA LEU A 54 -5.23 8.50 2.46
C LEU A 54 -6.58 9.15 2.23
N LYS A 55 -6.74 10.41 2.70
CA LYS A 55 -7.95 11.23 2.52
C LYS A 55 -9.24 10.47 2.96
N GLY A 56 -9.17 9.74 4.07
CA GLY A 56 -10.30 8.97 4.64
C GLY A 56 -10.68 7.71 3.85
N THR A 57 -9.85 7.28 2.89
CA THR A 57 -10.03 6.06 2.11
C THR A 57 -8.83 5.14 2.29
N ILE A 58 -9.08 3.84 2.42
CA ILE A 58 -8.00 2.85 2.42
C ILE A 58 -7.71 2.38 1.00
N TYR A 59 -6.47 2.57 0.59
CA TYR A 59 -5.89 2.06 -0.64
C TYR A 59 -5.17 0.74 -0.37
N VAL A 60 -5.44 -0.24 -1.21
CA VAL A 60 -4.75 -1.53 -1.21
C VAL A 60 -3.62 -1.45 -2.22
N VAL A 61 -2.41 -1.69 -1.74
CA VAL A 61 -1.16 -1.51 -2.48
C VAL A 61 -0.36 -2.80 -2.42
N PRO A 62 -0.51 -3.70 -3.42
CA PRO A 62 0.31 -4.90 -3.50
C PRO A 62 1.77 -4.54 -3.79
N TYR A 63 2.70 -5.17 -3.10
CA TYR A 63 4.14 -4.93 -3.26
C TYR A 63 4.96 -6.21 -3.08
N VAL A 64 6.20 -6.17 -3.55
CA VAL A 64 7.22 -7.19 -3.32
C VAL A 64 8.43 -6.53 -2.66
N SER A 65 9.01 -7.20 -1.66
CA SER A 65 10.29 -6.78 -1.07
C SER A 65 11.45 -7.31 -1.89
N GLU A 66 12.38 -6.44 -2.28
CA GLU A 66 13.60 -6.78 -3.01
C GLU A 66 14.75 -7.02 -2.01
N PRO A 67 15.81 -7.79 -2.40
CA PRO A 67 16.90 -8.15 -1.49
C PRO A 67 17.68 -6.96 -0.89
N ASP A 68 17.66 -5.81 -1.56
CA ASP A 68 18.34 -4.57 -1.14
C ASP A 68 17.50 -3.71 -0.17
N GLY A 69 16.34 -4.23 0.26
CA GLY A 69 15.40 -3.51 1.12
C GLY A 69 14.45 -2.55 0.37
N THR A 70 14.42 -2.60 -0.97
CA THR A 70 13.48 -1.80 -1.78
C THR A 70 12.10 -2.46 -1.82
N PHE A 71 11.04 -1.65 -1.66
CA PHE A 71 9.66 -2.08 -1.85
C PHE A 71 9.19 -1.75 -3.26
N PHE A 72 8.99 -2.79 -4.09
CA PHE A 72 8.48 -2.62 -5.45
C PHE A 72 6.95 -2.64 -5.47
N LEU A 73 6.33 -1.47 -5.69
CA LEU A 73 4.88 -1.29 -5.68
C LEU A 73 4.29 -1.75 -7.02
N LYS A 74 3.35 -2.71 -6.97
CA LYS A 74 2.79 -3.33 -8.18
C LYS A 74 1.58 -2.57 -8.72
N THR A 75 0.73 -2.02 -7.87
CA THR A 75 -0.50 -1.27 -8.20
C THR A 75 -1.05 -0.62 -6.93
N LEU A 76 -2.07 0.21 -7.05
CA LEU A 76 -2.85 0.75 -5.93
C LEU A 76 -4.32 0.88 -6.33
N TYR A 77 -5.25 0.59 -5.43
CA TYR A 77 -6.69 0.80 -5.67
C TYR A 77 -7.44 1.07 -4.38
N PRO A 78 -8.48 1.93 -4.41
CA PRO A 78 -9.32 2.16 -3.23
C PRO A 78 -10.10 0.89 -2.90
N SER A 79 -10.22 0.55 -1.62
CA SER A 79 -10.94 -0.62 -1.15
C SER A 79 -11.98 -0.24 -0.11
N ARG A 80 -13.25 -0.18 -0.54
CA ARG A 80 -14.39 0.03 0.38
C ARG A 80 -14.46 -1.05 1.46
N LYS A 81 -14.09 -2.29 1.11
CA LYS A 81 -14.04 -3.41 2.07
C LYS A 81 -12.98 -3.16 3.14
N ALA A 82 -11.78 -2.71 2.74
CA ALA A 82 -10.72 -2.39 3.69
C ALA A 82 -11.14 -1.19 4.56
N ALA A 83 -11.66 -0.11 3.96
CA ALA A 83 -12.16 1.05 4.69
C ALA A 83 -13.19 0.65 5.77
N LYS A 84 -14.21 -0.14 5.41
CA LYS A 84 -15.20 -0.64 6.40
C LYS A 84 -14.56 -1.46 7.53
N LYS A 85 -13.53 -2.24 7.22
CA LYS A 85 -12.87 -3.14 8.17
C LYS A 85 -11.95 -2.38 9.14
N TYR A 86 -11.23 -1.37 8.67
CA TYR A 86 -10.12 -0.78 9.42
C TYR A 86 -10.34 0.68 9.83
N THR A 87 -11.18 1.45 9.14
CA THR A 87 -11.53 2.83 9.56
C THR A 87 -12.41 2.84 10.81
N LYS A 88 -13.11 1.73 11.15
CA LYS A 88 -13.83 1.61 12.44
C LYS A 88 -12.92 1.26 13.63
N ALA A 89 -11.69 0.82 13.40
CA ALA A 89 -10.75 0.36 14.42
C ALA A 89 -9.70 1.44 14.76
N HIS A 90 -10.10 2.71 14.72
CA HIS A 90 -9.31 3.93 14.51
C HIS A 90 -8.18 4.26 15.51
N THR A 91 -7.71 3.31 16.33
CA THR A 91 -6.75 3.61 17.42
C THR A 91 -5.58 2.64 17.54
N SER A 92 -5.64 1.40 17.03
CA SER A 92 -4.64 0.38 17.44
C SER A 92 -3.66 -0.13 16.38
N TYR A 93 -3.81 0.19 15.09
CA TYR A 93 -2.98 -0.41 14.02
C TYR A 93 -1.85 0.47 13.49
N PHE A 94 -1.88 1.78 13.73
CA PHE A 94 -0.90 2.73 13.16
C PHE A 94 0.45 2.80 13.90
N ILE A 95 0.66 2.01 14.96
CA ILE A 95 1.81 2.15 15.85
C ILE A 95 3.03 1.31 15.41
N ASN A 96 2.87 0.28 14.59
CA ASN A 96 3.94 -0.71 14.36
C ASN A 96 4.51 -0.72 12.93
N PHE A 97 5.08 0.40 12.48
CA PHE A 97 5.88 0.43 11.24
C PHE A 97 7.37 0.75 11.43
N PHE A 98 7.77 1.28 12.59
CA PHE A 98 9.18 1.61 12.87
C PHE A 98 9.98 0.51 13.60
N ALA A 99 9.49 -0.73 13.64
CA ALA A 99 10.10 -1.82 14.43
C ALA A 99 10.85 -2.89 13.60
N LEU A 100 11.13 -2.63 12.31
CA LEU A 100 11.93 -3.49 11.42
C LEU A 100 12.84 -2.60 10.56
#